data_AF-A0A1Q7GSZ5-F1
#
_entry.id   AF-A0A1Q7GSZ5-F1
#
_cell.length_a   1.000
_cell.length_b   1.000
_cell.length_c   1.000
_cell.angle_alpha   90.00
_cell.angle_beta   90.00
_cell.angle_gamma   90.00
#
_symmetry.space_group_name_H-M   'P 1'
#
loop_
_entity.id
_entity.type
_entity.pdbx_description
1 polymer ?
#
loop_
_entity_poly.entity_id
_entity_poly.type
_entity_poly.pdbx_seq_one_letter_code
_entity_poly.pdbx_strand_id
1 'polypeptide(L)'
;MHRVWQWNAVKGFFHRDHTTFPMDAVVGGVSYEHTFTRYTDAGAEARAARIFGGMHYTFSNEAGAEIGRQVVRSLFANGFFRRVHRFDQFTAASAICRRSVVR
;
A
#
# COMPACT_ATOMS: atom_id res chain seq x y z
N MET A 1 14.38 -11.46 0.27
CA MET A 1 13.45 -11.34 1.42
C MET A 1 12.69 -10.01 1.39
N HIS A 2 11.77 -9.74 0.45
CA HIS A 2 10.97 -8.50 0.50
C HIS A 2 9.59 -8.75 -0.14
N ARG A 3 8.53 -8.09 0.36
CA ARG A 3 7.15 -7.98 -0.22
C ARG A 3 5.99 -8.83 0.34
N VAL A 4 5.98 -9.20 1.62
CA VAL A 4 4.79 -9.86 2.24
C VAL A 4 3.91 -8.89 3.05
N TRP A 5 4.46 -7.72 3.42
CA TRP A 5 3.82 -6.73 4.32
C TRP A 5 3.02 -5.63 3.61
N GLN A 6 3.28 -5.47 2.31
CA GLN A 6 2.86 -4.30 1.55
C GLN A 6 1.33 -4.22 1.41
N TRP A 7 0.63 -5.36 1.37
CA TRP A 7 -0.78 -5.41 0.99
C TRP A 7 -1.74 -4.82 2.03
N ASN A 8 -1.43 -4.93 3.34
CA ASN A 8 -2.20 -4.23 4.38
C ASN A 8 -2.03 -2.72 4.30
N ALA A 9 -0.84 -2.25 3.92
CA ALA A 9 -0.58 -0.83 3.71
C ALA A 9 -1.34 -0.32 2.48
N VAL A 10 -1.31 -1.07 1.38
CA VAL A 10 -2.04 -0.74 0.14
C VAL A 10 -3.55 -0.68 0.39
N LYS A 11 -4.12 -1.68 1.06
CA LYS A 11 -5.54 -1.65 1.47
C LYS A 11 -5.86 -0.45 2.35
N GLY A 12 -5.02 -0.18 3.35
CA GLY A 12 -5.19 0.97 4.25
C GLY A 12 -5.09 2.32 3.54
N PHE A 13 -4.21 2.43 2.55
CA PHE A 13 -3.95 3.66 1.80
C PHE A 13 -5.06 3.97 0.79
N PHE A 14 -5.49 2.96 0.02
CA PHE A 14 -6.54 3.14 -0.99
C PHE A 14 -7.96 3.01 -0.41
N HIS A 15 -8.09 2.64 0.88
CA HIS A 15 -9.36 2.33 1.52
C HIS A 15 -10.21 1.32 0.72
N ARG A 16 -9.55 0.44 -0.04
CA ARG A 16 -10.19 -0.54 -0.93
C ARG A 16 -9.33 -1.79 -0.98
N ASP A 17 -10.00 -2.94 -0.95
CA ASP A 17 -9.35 -4.25 -1.06
C ASP A 17 -9.46 -4.84 -2.47
N HIS A 18 -10.54 -4.49 -3.18
CA HIS A 18 -10.87 -5.00 -4.49
C HIS A 18 -10.24 -4.13 -5.57
N THR A 19 -9.22 -4.63 -6.22
CA THR A 19 -8.66 -4.04 -7.44
C THR A 19 -8.10 -5.19 -8.24
N THR A 20 -8.49 -5.28 -9.50
CA THR A 20 -7.93 -6.30 -10.39
C THR A 20 -6.57 -5.81 -10.86
N PHE A 21 -5.53 -6.61 -10.62
CA PHE A 21 -4.18 -6.32 -11.10
C PHE A 21 -3.50 -7.62 -11.56
N PRO A 22 -2.83 -7.60 -12.73
CA PRO A 22 -1.96 -8.68 -13.14
C PRO A 22 -0.61 -8.63 -12.41
N MET A 23 0.01 -9.79 -12.23
CA MET A 23 1.40 -9.95 -11.84
C MET A 23 2.08 -10.91 -12.78
N ASP A 24 3.17 -10.45 -13.38
CA ASP A 24 4.05 -11.25 -14.22
C ASP A 24 5.16 -11.91 -13.39
N ALA A 25 5.45 -13.16 -13.73
CA ALA A 25 6.56 -13.92 -13.16
C ALA A 25 7.28 -14.68 -14.27
N VAL A 26 8.60 -14.56 -14.32
CA VAL A 26 9.43 -15.36 -15.23
C VAL A 26 10.16 -16.42 -14.39
N VAL A 27 9.88 -17.69 -14.66
CA VAL A 27 10.48 -18.83 -13.97
C VAL A 27 11.04 -19.79 -15.01
N GLY A 28 12.35 -20.05 -14.95
CA GLY A 28 13.01 -20.95 -15.91
C GLY A 28 12.93 -20.49 -17.37
N GLY A 29 12.78 -19.18 -17.62
CA GLY A 29 12.62 -18.63 -18.97
C GLY A 29 11.19 -18.67 -19.53
N VAL A 30 10.23 -19.21 -18.77
CA VAL A 30 8.81 -19.18 -19.12
C VAL A 30 8.12 -18.06 -18.35
N SER A 31 7.34 -17.23 -19.05
CA SER A 31 6.53 -16.18 -18.46
C SER A 31 5.16 -16.72 -18.06
N TYR A 32 4.78 -16.44 -16.82
CA TYR A 32 3.46 -16.72 -16.26
C TYR A 32 2.82 -15.41 -15.82
N GLU A 33 1.55 -15.22 -16.15
CA GLU A 33 0.76 -14.11 -15.65
C GLU A 33 -0.26 -14.64 -14.65
N HIS A 34 -0.24 -14.12 -13.43
CA HIS A 34 -1.24 -14.42 -12.40
C HIS A 34 -2.02 -13.15 -12.08
N THR A 35 -3.35 -13.19 -12.24
CA THR A 35 -4.22 -12.04 -11.96
C THR A 35 -4.91 -12.18 -10.62
N PHE A 36 -4.80 -11.14 -9.79
CA PHE A 36 -5.49 -11.05 -8.51
C PHE A 36 -6.63 -10.04 -8.59
N THR A 37 -7.72 -10.30 -7.85
CA THR A 37 -8.86 -9.38 -7.73
C THR A 37 -8.90 -8.65 -6.38
N ARG A 38 -8.15 -9.15 -5.39
CA ARG A 38 -8.05 -8.58 -4.05
C ARG A 38 -6.61 -8.53 -3.56
N TYR A 39 -6.23 -7.46 -2.88
CA TYR A 39 -4.89 -7.32 -2.30
C TYR A 39 -4.61 -8.34 -1.20
N THR A 40 -5.62 -8.69 -0.40
CA THR A 40 -5.47 -9.71 0.65
C THR A 40 -5.13 -11.08 0.11
N ASP A 41 -5.67 -11.44 -1.05
CA ASP A 41 -5.51 -12.76 -1.66
C ASP A 41 -4.07 -12.89 -2.18
N ALA A 42 -3.58 -11.87 -2.87
CA ALA A 42 -2.18 -11.79 -3.29
C ALA A 42 -1.21 -11.86 -2.09
N GLY A 43 -1.56 -11.20 -0.98
CA GLY A 43 -0.78 -11.28 0.25
C GLY A 43 -0.83 -12.66 0.92
N ALA A 44 -1.94 -13.37 0.85
CA ALA A 44 -2.09 -14.73 1.39
C ALA A 44 -1.28 -15.74 0.57
N GLU A 45 -1.33 -15.64 -0.76
CA GLU A 45 -0.55 -16.49 -1.65
C GLU A 45 0.95 -16.27 -1.47
N ALA A 46 1.39 -15.01 -1.40
CA ALA A 46 2.79 -14.69 -1.13
C ALA A 46 3.30 -15.27 0.21
N ARG A 47 2.43 -15.38 1.22
CA ARG A 47 2.74 -16.07 2.49
C ARG A 47 2.84 -17.57 2.28
N ALA A 48 1.88 -18.19 1.60
CA ALA A 48 1.86 -19.63 1.37
C ALA A 48 3.07 -20.09 0.53
N ALA A 49 3.48 -19.29 -0.47
CA ALA A 49 4.64 -19.57 -1.31
C ALA A 49 5.95 -19.75 -0.53
N ARG A 50 6.09 -19.13 0.65
CA ARG A 50 7.26 -19.30 1.52
C ARG A 50 7.32 -20.68 2.19
N ILE A 51 6.15 -21.25 2.48
CA ILE A 51 6.01 -22.59 3.05
C ILE A 51 6.21 -23.62 1.93
N PHE A 52 5.55 -23.45 0.78
CA PHE A 52 5.71 -24.34 -0.36
C PHE A 52 7.12 -24.37 -0.92
N GLY A 53 7.84 -23.24 -0.88
CA GLY A 53 9.26 -23.18 -1.23
C GLY A 53 10.21 -23.77 -0.18
N GLY A 54 9.69 -24.31 0.93
CA GLY A 54 10.50 -24.93 1.99
C GLY A 54 11.39 -23.95 2.77
N MET A 55 11.15 -22.63 2.63
CA MET A 55 12.00 -21.60 3.22
C MET A 55 11.58 -21.17 4.63
N HIS A 56 10.30 -21.32 4.97
CA HIS A 56 9.75 -20.85 6.26
C HIS A 56 8.81 -21.87 6.88
N TYR A 57 8.92 -22.04 8.20
CA TYR A 57 7.93 -22.76 9.00
C TYR A 57 6.66 -21.93 9.15
N THR A 58 5.50 -22.60 9.26
CA THR A 58 4.18 -21.97 9.42
C THR A 58 4.16 -20.98 10.58
N PHE A 59 4.67 -21.35 11.76
CA PHE A 59 4.70 -20.48 12.93
C PHE A 59 5.49 -19.18 12.67
N SER A 60 6.63 -19.29 11.97
CA SER A 60 7.48 -18.13 11.67
C SER A 60 6.81 -17.20 10.67
N ASN A 61 6.03 -17.75 9.76
CA ASN A 61 5.30 -17.00 8.74
C ASN A 61 4.10 -16.25 9.35
N GLU A 62 3.41 -16.86 10.30
CA GLU A 62 2.31 -16.24 11.07
C GLU A 62 2.82 -15.13 11.99
N ALA A 63 3.86 -15.42 12.78
CA ALA A 63 4.52 -14.45 13.66
C ALA A 63 5.07 -13.27 12.86
N GLY A 64 5.66 -13.59 11.69
CA GLY A 64 5.93 -12.63 10.64
C GLY A 64 4.68 -11.78 10.41
N ALA A 65 3.67 -12.31 9.72
CA ALA A 65 2.47 -11.58 9.30
C ALA A 65 1.88 -10.63 10.37
N GLU A 66 1.89 -11.02 11.65
CA GLU A 66 1.52 -10.16 12.79
C GLU A 66 2.41 -8.91 12.92
N ILE A 67 3.73 -9.06 12.96
CA ILE A 67 4.69 -7.95 13.08
C ILE A 67 4.45 -6.89 12.01
N GLY A 68 4.30 -7.28 10.74
CA GLY A 68 4.06 -6.28 9.69
C GLY A 68 2.69 -5.63 9.77
N ARG A 69 1.65 -6.31 10.28
CA ARG A 69 0.39 -5.63 10.60
C ARG A 69 0.56 -4.57 11.68
N GLN A 70 1.43 -4.81 12.66
CA GLN A 70 1.76 -3.79 13.67
C GLN A 70 2.55 -2.62 13.08
N VAL A 71 3.53 -2.90 12.22
CA VAL A 71 4.29 -1.85 11.49
C VAL A 71 3.36 -0.98 10.66
N VAL A 72 2.48 -1.57 9.86
CA VAL A 72 1.52 -0.81 9.04
C VAL A 72 0.60 0.04 9.93
N ARG A 73 0.07 -0.52 11.02
CA ARG A 73 -0.72 0.25 12.01
C ARG A 73 0.05 1.44 12.56
N SER A 74 1.33 1.23 12.91
CA SER A 74 2.21 2.30 13.42
C SER A 74 2.44 3.40 12.37
N LEU A 75 2.66 3.04 11.10
CA LEU A 75 2.85 4.01 10.02
C LEU A 75 1.61 4.91 9.82
N PHE A 76 0.41 4.34 9.87
CA PHE A 76 -0.83 5.12 9.79
C PHE A 76 -1.04 6.00 11.03
N ALA A 77 -0.80 5.46 12.23
CA ALA A 77 -0.92 6.22 13.48
C ALA A 77 0.03 7.41 13.54
N ASN A 78 1.25 7.26 13.01
CA ASN A 78 2.26 8.33 12.97
C ASN A 78 2.09 9.30 11.80
N GLY A 79 1.01 9.18 11.01
CA GLY A 79 0.71 10.10 9.92
C GLY A 79 1.64 9.99 8.71
N PHE A 80 2.41 8.89 8.57
CA PHE A 80 3.31 8.66 7.43
C PHE A 80 2.55 8.69 6.10
N PHE A 81 1.32 8.16 6.09
CA PHE A 81 0.44 8.14 4.93
C PHE A 81 -0.57 9.31 4.89
N ARG A 82 -0.35 10.38 5.65
CA ARG A 82 -1.27 11.54 5.66
C ARG A 82 -1.29 12.18 4.28
N ARG A 83 -2.50 12.29 3.69
CA ARG A 83 -2.73 13.02 2.44
C ARG A 83 -2.30 14.48 2.64
N VAL A 84 -1.27 14.91 1.92
CA VAL A 84 -0.89 16.33 1.86
C VAL A 84 -1.91 17.01 0.94
N HIS A 85 -2.95 17.61 1.52
CA HIS A 85 -3.77 18.55 0.78
C HIS A 85 -2.93 19.80 0.51
N ARG A 86 -2.24 19.86 -0.63
CA ARG A 86 -1.66 21.12 -1.13
C ARG A 86 -2.69 21.77 -2.06
N PHE A 87 -3.61 22.52 -1.46
CA PHE A 87 -4.37 23.57 -2.12
C PHE A 87 -4.72 24.61 -1.06
N ASP A 88 -3.85 25.61 -0.90
CA ASP A 88 -4.22 26.95 -0.40
C ASP A 88 -3.00 27.89 -0.40
N GLN A 89 -2.51 28.26 -1.58
CA GLN A 89 -1.61 29.42 -1.70
C GLN A 89 -2.03 30.45 -2.77
N PHE A 90 -3.13 30.24 -3.50
CA PHE A 90 -3.56 31.19 -4.54
C PHE A 90 -4.79 32.04 -4.21
N THR A 91 -5.50 31.78 -3.10
CA THR A 91 -6.71 32.56 -2.76
C THR A 91 -6.40 33.83 -1.96
N ALA A 92 -5.25 33.90 -1.28
CA ALA A 92 -4.90 35.06 -0.45
C ALA A 92 -4.42 36.30 -1.25
N ALA A 93 -3.92 36.12 -2.48
CA ALA A 93 -3.44 37.24 -3.30
C ALA A 93 -4.57 38.07 -3.96
N SER A 94 -5.77 37.50 -4.12
CA SER A 94 -6.90 38.19 -4.76
C SER A 94 -7.69 39.10 -3.81
N ALA A 95 -7.56 38.90 -2.49
CA ALA A 95 -8.27 39.69 -1.49
C ALA A 95 -7.61 41.05 -1.18
N ILE A 96 -6.31 41.19 -1.42
CA ILE A 96 -5.56 42.44 -1.16
C ILE A 96 -5.77 43.47 -2.29
N CYS A 97 -6.01 43.02 -3.53
CA CYS A 97 -6.08 43.93 -4.69
C CYS A 97 -7.44 44.65 -4.86
N ARG A 98 -8.51 44.26 -4.13
CA ARG A 98 -9.85 44.87 -4.27
C ARG A 98 -10.17 45.99 -3.28
N ARG A 99 -9.21 46.47 -2.48
CA ARG A 99 -9.46 47.50 -1.45
C ARG A 99 -8.78 48.86 -1.73
N SER A 100 -8.23 49.05 -2.93
CA SER A 100 -7.43 50.25 -3.28
C SER A 100 -8.02 51.14 -4.39
N VAL A 101 -9.23 50.86 -4.91
CA VAL A 101 -9.88 51.73 -5.92
C VAL A 101 -11.29 52.09 -5.49
N VAL A 102 -11.40 52.93 -4.44
CA VAL A 102 -12.48 53.91 -4.29
C VAL A 102 -11.86 55.15 -3.64
N ARG A 103 -11.51 56.13 -4.47
CA ARG A 103 -11.39 57.54 -4.13
C ARG A 103 -12.02 58.32 -5.27
#